data_AF-A0A8C6DX51-F1
#
_entry.id   AF-A0A8C6DX51-F1
#
_cell.length_a   1.000
_cell.length_b   1.000
_cell.length_c   1.000
_cell.angle_alpha   90.00
_cell.angle_beta   90.00
_cell.angle_gamma   90.00
#
_symmetry.space_group_name_H-M   'P 1'
#
loop_
_entity.id
_entity.type
_entity.pdbx_description
1 polymer ?
#
loop_
_entity_poly.entity_id
_entity_poly.type
_entity_poly.pdbx_seq_one_letter_code
_entity_poly.pdbx_strand_id
1 'polypeptide(L)'
;MPDDTIYENDDVREAIRRLPENLYSDRGFCIKRALDLSMRQQILPKEQWTKYEADKFYLEPYLKELFLLILFSRHLLSPYSV
;
A
#
# COMPACT_ATOMS: atom_id res chain seq x y z
N MET A 1 7.06 -1.28 -6.54
CA MET A 1 5.95 -0.39 -6.92
C MET A 1 5.96 0.81 -5.98
N PRO A 2 5.45 1.99 -6.36
CA PRO A 2 5.38 3.18 -5.51
C PRO A 2 4.70 2.90 -4.17
N ASP A 3 3.62 2.12 -4.20
CA ASP A 3 2.84 1.75 -3.01
C ASP A 3 3.63 0.93 -1.98
N ASP A 4 4.71 0.26 -2.39
CA ASP A 4 5.60 -0.47 -1.46
C ASP A 4 6.43 0.48 -0.58
N THR A 5 6.59 1.74 -1.01
CA THR A 5 7.45 2.73 -0.37
C THR A 5 6.71 3.74 0.51
N ILE A 6 5.39 3.59 0.62
CA ILE A 6 4.53 4.45 1.44
C ILE A 6 4.79 4.19 2.93
N TYR A 7 4.78 5.26 3.73
CA TYR A 7 4.89 5.15 5.18
C TYR A 7 3.65 4.48 5.79
N GLU A 8 3.84 3.40 6.55
CA GLU A 8 2.76 2.62 7.17
C GLU A 8 2.18 3.33 8.40
N ASN A 9 1.28 4.29 8.17
CA ASN A 9 0.39 4.82 9.19
C ASN A 9 -0.76 3.85 9.51
N ASP A 10 -1.62 4.17 10.47
CA ASP A 10 -2.71 3.28 10.89
C ASP A 10 -3.73 3.02 9.76
N ASP A 11 -4.01 4.03 8.91
CA ASP A 11 -4.91 3.89 7.76
C ASP A 11 -4.33 2.96 6.69
N VAL A 12 -3.04 3.10 6.39
CA VAL A 12 -2.30 2.25 5.44
C VAL A 12 -2.22 0.83 5.97
N ARG A 13 -2.02 0.63 7.27
CA ARG A 13 -2.01 -0.70 7.88
C ARG A 13 -3.37 -1.39 7.72
N GLU A 14 -4.46 -0.68 7.92
CA GLU A 14 -5.81 -1.20 7.70
C GLU A 14 -6.09 -1.46 6.21
N ALA A 15 -5.59 -0.60 5.31
CA ALA A 15 -5.70 -0.81 3.87
C ALA A 15 -4.97 -2.09 3.43
N ILE A 16 -3.75 -2.31 3.94
CA ILE A 16 -2.96 -3.51 3.67
C ILE A 16 -3.68 -4.76 4.19
N ARG A 17 -4.33 -4.69 5.35
CA ARG A 17 -5.10 -5.81 5.93
C ARG A 17 -6.28 -6.23 5.06
N ARG A 18 -6.84 -5.30 4.27
CA ARG A 18 -7.98 -5.54 3.36
C ARG A 18 -7.56 -6.02 1.96
N LEU A 19 -6.27 -6.02 1.65
CA LEU A 19 -5.78 -6.49 0.35
C LEU A 19 -6.09 -7.99 0.15
N PRO A 20 -6.37 -8.41 -1.09
CA PRO A 20 -6.47 -9.83 -1.43
C PRO A 20 -5.10 -10.50 -1.30
N GLU A 21 -5.12 -11.80 -1.00
CA GLU A 21 -3.93 -12.58 -0.62
C GLU A 21 -2.83 -12.58 -1.69
N ASN A 22 -3.20 -12.57 -2.97
CA ASN A 22 -2.25 -12.49 -4.08
C ASN A 22 -1.44 -11.18 -4.04
N LEU A 23 -2.10 -10.03 -3.91
CA LEU A 23 -1.44 -8.73 -3.85
C LEU A 23 -0.62 -8.56 -2.57
N TYR A 24 -1.12 -9.07 -1.44
CA TYR A 24 -0.38 -9.06 -0.18
C TYR A 24 0.93 -9.86 -0.29
N SER A 25 0.87 -11.05 -0.91
CA SER A 25 2.04 -11.91 -1.11
C SER A 25 3.05 -11.29 -2.08
N ASP A 26 2.56 -10.71 -3.18
CA ASP A 26 3.39 -10.03 -4.18
C ASP A 26 4.14 -8.84 -3.57
N ARG A 27 3.44 -8.00 -2.80
CA ARG A 27 4.04 -6.92 -2.01
C ARG A 27 5.15 -7.45 -1.10
N GLY A 28 4.83 -8.51 -0.34
CA GLY A 28 5.78 -9.14 0.58
C GLY A 28 7.04 -9.65 -0.13
N PHE A 29 6.90 -10.23 -1.33
CA PHE A 29 8.02 -10.67 -2.15
C PHE A 29 8.88 -9.50 -2.64
N CYS A 30 8.25 -8.44 -3.16
CA CYS A 30 8.93 -7.23 -3.61
C CYS A 30 9.77 -6.58 -2.51
N ILE A 31 9.19 -6.41 -1.31
CA ILE A 31 9.88 -5.84 -0.15
C ILE A 31 11.05 -6.72 0.30
N LYS A 32 10.83 -8.04 0.45
CA LYS A 32 11.90 -8.97 0.86
C LYS A 32 13.07 -8.94 -0.12
N ARG A 33 12.78 -8.95 -1.42
CA ARG A 33 13.79 -8.86 -2.47
C ARG A 33 14.55 -7.53 -2.41
N ALA A 34 13.86 -6.41 -2.22
CA ALA A 34 14.48 -5.10 -2.08
C ALA A 34 15.41 -5.04 -0.86
N LEU A 35 14.99 -5.60 0.28
CA LEU A 35 15.81 -5.68 1.50
C LEU A 35 17.04 -6.57 1.33
N ASP A 36 16.91 -7.73 0.69
CA ASP A 36 18.06 -8.62 0.39
C ASP A 36 19.09 -7.94 -0.51
N LEU A 37 18.64 -7.24 -1.55
CA LEU A 37 19.50 -6.46 -2.44
C LEU A 37 20.15 -5.28 -1.73
N SER A 38 19.39 -4.56 -0.90
CA SER A 38 19.91 -3.46 -0.07
C SER A 38 20.98 -3.95 0.89
N MET A 39 20.79 -5.10 1.52
CA MET A 39 21.77 -5.72 2.42
C MET A 39 23.06 -6.06 1.67
N ARG A 40 22.98 -6.49 0.41
CA ARG A 40 24.14 -6.80 -0.44
C ARG A 40 24.72 -5.57 -1.15
N GLN A 41 24.12 -4.39 -0.98
CA GLN A 41 24.43 -3.17 -1.72
C GLN A 41 24.41 -3.39 -3.25
N GLN A 42 23.49 -4.25 -3.71
CA GLN A 42 23.29 -4.58 -5.12
C GLN A 42 21.99 -3.98 -5.63
N ILE A 43 21.93 -3.76 -6.94
CA ILE A 43 20.72 -3.33 -7.64
C ILE A 43 20.22 -4.45 -8.55
N LEU A 44 18.93 -4.42 -8.87
CA LEU A 44 18.34 -5.34 -9.86
C LEU A 44 18.99 -5.15 -11.24
N PRO A 45 19.11 -6.21 -12.04
CA PRO A 45 19.35 -6.11 -13.48
C PRO A 45 18.28 -5.23 -14.15
N LYS A 46 18.65 -4.47 -15.19
CA LYS A 46 17.78 -3.47 -15.84
C LYS A 46 16.50 -4.08 -16.43
N GLU A 47 16.57 -5.34 -16.86
CA GLU A 47 15.44 -6.08 -17.44
C GLU A 47 14.34 -6.36 -16.42
N GLN A 48 14.69 -6.38 -15.12
CA GLN A 48 13.79 -6.65 -14.00
C GLN A 48 13.30 -5.37 -13.31
N TRP A 49 13.69 -4.20 -13.81
CA TRP A 49 13.20 -2.94 -13.27
C TRP A 49 11.71 -2.80 -13.58
N THR A 50 10.97 -2.31 -12.59
CA THR A 50 9.56 -1.98 -12.76
C THR A 50 9.44 -0.98 -13.90
N LYS A 51 8.71 -1.36 -14.96
CA LYS A 51 8.41 -0.46 -16.07
C LYS A 51 7.33 0.52 -15.64
N TYR A 52 7.42 1.75 -16.10
CA TYR A 52 6.43 2.79 -15.81
C TYR A 52 5.01 2.39 -16.20
N GLU A 53 4.85 1.70 -17.34
CA GLU A 53 3.55 1.22 -17.85
C GLU A 53 2.92 0.11 -17.00
N ALA A 54 3.73 -0.63 -16.24
CA ALA A 54 3.27 -1.73 -15.38
C ALA A 54 2.98 -1.25 -13.96
N ASP A 55 3.20 0.04 -13.67
CA ASP A 55 3.12 0.60 -12.33
C ASP A 55 1.67 0.95 -11.98
N LYS A 56 1.04 0.10 -11.15
CA LYS A 56 -0.34 0.24 -10.72
C LYS A 56 -0.40 0.58 -9.23
N PHE A 57 -1.18 1.59 -8.88
CA PHE A 57 -1.49 1.94 -7.50
C PHE A 57 -2.54 0.96 -6.94
N TYR A 58 -2.09 -0.20 -6.48
CA TYR A 58 -2.96 -1.26 -5.98
C TYR A 58 -3.56 -0.92 -4.59
N LEU A 59 -2.97 0.02 -3.86
CA LEU A 59 -3.41 0.42 -2.52
C LEU A 59 -4.41 1.59 -2.54
N GLU A 60 -4.38 2.41 -3.60
CA GLU A 60 -5.27 3.56 -3.79
C GLU A 60 -6.77 3.26 -3.57
N PRO A 61 -7.37 2.20 -4.16
CA PRO A 61 -8.80 1.93 -3.96
C PRO A 61 -9.16 1.66 -2.50
N TYR A 62 -8.29 0.96 -1.76
CA TYR A 62 -8.52 0.61 -0.35
C TYR A 62 -8.35 1.83 0.58
N LEU A 63 -7.37 2.68 0.29
CA LEU A 63 -7.18 3.94 1.03
C LEU A 63 -8.35 4.89 0.82
N LYS A 64 -8.84 5.00 -0.42
CA LYS A 64 -10.01 5.83 -0.74
C LYS A 64 -11.26 5.34 -0.02
N GLU A 65 -11.49 4.02 -0.01
CA GLU A 65 -12.60 3.42 0.71
C GLU A 65 -12.54 3.72 2.22
N LEU A 66 -11.37 3.56 2.84
CA LEU A 66 -11.16 3.87 4.25
C LEU A 66 -11.40 5.34 4.57
N PHE A 67 -10.87 6.25 3.74
CA PHE A 67 -11.07 7.67 3.93
C PHE A 67 -12.55 8.06 3.83
N LEU A 68 -13.27 7.50 2.86
CA LEU A 68 -14.72 7.70 2.71
C LEU A 68 -15.49 7.14 3.92
N LEU A 69 -15.12 5.96 4.41
CA LEU A 69 -15.74 5.34 5.59
C LEU A 69 -15.53 6.19 6.86
N ILE A 70 -14.31 6.69 7.06
CA ILE A 70 -13.96 7.56 8.21
C ILE A 70 -14.73 8.88 8.12
N LEU A 71 -14.78 9.48 6.93
CA LEU A 71 -15.51 10.74 6.71
C LEU A 71 -17.00 10.55 6.97
N PHE A 72 -17.59 9.46 6.47
CA PHE A 72 -18.99 9.13 6.68
C PHE A 72 -19.30 8.87 8.16
N SER A 73 -18.44 8.11 8.84
CA SER A 73 -18.59 7.83 10.28
C SER A 73 -18.49 9.09 11.13
N ARG A 74 -17.53 9.99 10.83
CA ARG A 74 -17.39 11.28 11.53
C ARG A 74 -18.58 12.21 11.27
N HIS A 75 -19.09 12.25 10.05
CA HIS A 75 -20.23 13.11 9.71
C HIS A 75 -21.56 12.57 10.28
N LEU A 76 -21.73 11.25 10.38
CA LEU A 76 -22.89 10.62 11.04
C LEU A 76 -22.86 10.66 12.56
N LEU A 77 -21.68 10.79 13.18
CA LEU A 77 -21.53 10.96 14.63
C LEU A 77 -21.55 12.43 15.07
N SER A 78 -21.39 13.38 14.14
CA SER A 78 -21.48 14.83 14.41
C SER A 78 -22.88 15.41 14.71
N PRO A 79 -24.04 14.82 14.37
CA PRO A 79 -25.34 15.42 14.71
C PRO A 79 -25.75 15.18 16.18
N TYR A 80 -24.95 14.46 16.98
CA TYR A 80 -25.25 14.14 18.38
C TYR A 80 -24.26 14.73 19.41
N SER A 81 -23.46 15.73 19.02
CA SER A 81 -22.74 16.56 20.00
C SER A 81 -23.59 17.78 20.33
N VAL A 82 -24.40 17.63 21.37
CA VAL A 82 -24.98 18.74 22.18
C VAL A 82 -23.94 19.19 23.19
#